data_AF-A0A930S763-F1
#
_entry.id   AF-A0A930S763-F1
#
_cell.length_a   1.000
_cell.length_b   1.000
_cell.length_c   1.000
_cell.angle_alpha   90.00
_cell.angle_beta   90.00
_cell.angle_gamma   90.00
#
_symmetry.space_group_name_H-M   'P 1'
#
loop_
_entity.id
_entity.type
_entity.pdbx_description
1 polymer ?
#
loop_
_entity_poly.entity_id
_entity_poly.type
_entity_poly.pdbx_seq_one_letter_code
_entity_poly.pdbx_strand_id
1 'polypeptide(L)'
;MNDEIDILPRLLKEVKDKFELSYGESEIVEKAFLKLKAKKATYKTANEFAIEIGEILSEALSTSLTVDVLPDGKMYYNIAKRLLEDVLGRNYEIVSSYTTGVQKELNTKAKIGLAVQIPSLNKDRIDGFVNRLSSEEKFDTIAWLVDEPIVNFTQSIVDDFIQSNAEFHYKAGLKPEIIRHALSDCCEWCRSIEGTYSYPRVPKNVYARHNRCRCTTEYDPKSGKKQDVWKKTWR
;
A
#
# COMPACT_ATOMS: atom_id res chain seq x y z
N MET A 1 11.86 19.04 -37.98
CA MET A 1 11.78 17.70 -37.40
C MET A 1 12.60 17.79 -36.12
N ASN A 2 11.99 18.32 -35.06
CA ASN A 2 12.66 18.35 -33.76
C ASN A 2 12.50 16.95 -33.21
N ASP A 3 13.61 16.22 -33.06
CA ASP A 3 13.64 15.07 -32.17
C ASP A 3 13.28 15.61 -30.78
N GLU A 4 12.02 15.45 -30.38
CA GLU A 4 11.56 15.70 -29.02
C GLU A 4 12.48 14.90 -28.11
N ILE A 5 13.29 15.61 -27.31
CA ILE A 5 14.12 15.01 -26.28
C ILE A 5 13.19 14.20 -25.38
N ASP A 6 13.32 12.87 -25.39
CA ASP A 6 12.57 12.02 -24.45
C ASP A 6 12.99 12.44 -23.03
N ILE A 7 12.10 13.16 -22.34
CA ILE A 7 12.35 13.67 -20.99
C ILE A 7 12.35 12.55 -19.95
N LEU A 8 11.73 11.40 -20.27
CA LEU A 8 11.43 10.39 -19.28
C LEU A 8 12.68 9.78 -18.63
N PRO A 9 13.77 9.42 -19.35
CA PRO A 9 14.95 8.85 -18.70
C PRO A 9 15.55 9.78 -17.63
N ARG A 10 15.57 11.09 -17.91
CA ARG A 10 16.05 12.10 -16.95
C ARG A 10 15.09 12.24 -15.77
N LEU A 11 13.79 12.36 -16.04
CA LEU A 11 12.76 12.47 -15.01
C LEU A 11 12.73 11.25 -14.08
N LEU A 12 12.78 10.04 -14.64
CA LEU A 12 12.85 8.79 -13.88
C LEU A 12 14.08 8.74 -12.99
N LYS A 13 15.25 9.14 -13.53
CA LYS A 13 16.49 9.19 -12.75
C LYS A 13 16.34 10.15 -11.57
N GLU A 14 15.81 11.34 -11.80
CA GLU A 14 15.63 12.35 -10.74
C GLU A 14 14.68 11.87 -9.63
N VAL A 15 13.53 11.30 -10.01
CA VAL A 15 12.57 10.75 -9.03
C VAL A 15 13.20 9.61 -8.23
N LYS A 16 13.95 8.72 -8.88
CA LYS A 16 14.64 7.60 -8.20
C LYS A 16 15.73 8.08 -7.26
N ASP A 17 16.56 9.02 -7.69
CA ASP A 17 17.65 9.55 -6.86
C ASP A 17 17.09 10.24 -5.60
N LYS A 18 16.02 11.05 -5.74
CA LYS A 18 15.34 11.68 -4.60
C LYS A 18 14.69 10.64 -3.68
N PHE A 19 13.98 9.66 -4.25
CA PHE A 19 13.36 8.58 -3.49
C PHE A 19 14.39 7.81 -2.66
N GLU A 20 15.50 7.36 -3.27
CA GLU A 20 16.52 6.55 -2.61
C GLU A 20 17.25 7.34 -1.52
N LEU A 21 17.49 8.64 -1.72
CA LEU A 21 18.04 9.53 -0.70
C LEU A 21 17.14 9.59 0.53
N SER A 22 15.88 10.01 0.35
CA SER A 22 14.91 10.15 1.45
C SER A 22 14.59 8.79 2.10
N TYR A 23 14.54 7.71 1.33
CA TYR A 23 14.37 6.35 1.85
C TYR A 23 15.54 5.94 2.75
N GLY A 24 16.77 6.25 2.36
CA GLY A 24 17.97 5.95 3.14
C GLY A 24 18.08 6.75 4.44
N GLU A 25 17.47 7.94 4.49
CA GLU A 25 17.50 8.85 5.64
C GLU A 25 16.27 8.70 6.57
N SER A 26 15.25 7.95 6.16
CA SER A 26 14.00 7.84 6.92
C SER A 26 14.15 7.02 8.21
N GLU A 27 14.01 7.71 9.33
CA GLU A 27 13.93 7.06 10.65
C GLU A 27 12.72 6.12 10.77
N ILE A 28 11.63 6.38 10.06
CA ILE A 28 10.41 5.55 10.10
C ILE A 28 10.69 4.23 9.39
N VAL A 29 11.36 4.26 8.24
CA VAL A 29 11.85 3.07 7.53
C VAL A 29 12.78 2.26 8.44
N GLU A 30 13.79 2.90 9.04
CA GLU A 30 14.72 2.23 9.94
C GLU A 30 13.99 1.55 11.13
N LYS A 31 13.13 2.30 11.83
CA LYS A 31 12.35 1.79 12.97
C LYS A 31 11.44 0.63 12.55
N ALA A 32 10.87 0.65 11.35
CA ALA A 32 10.05 -0.44 10.82
C ALA A 32 10.88 -1.73 10.67
N PHE A 33 12.08 -1.67 10.09
CA PHE A 33 12.97 -2.83 9.96
C PHE A 33 13.49 -3.33 11.31
N LEU A 34 13.81 -2.43 12.25
CA LEU A 34 14.18 -2.80 13.62
C LEU A 34 13.05 -3.55 14.32
N LYS A 35 11.80 -3.09 14.22
CA LYS A 35 10.62 -3.79 14.76
C LYS A 35 10.43 -5.16 14.11
N LEU A 36 10.65 -5.29 12.81
CA LEU A 36 10.55 -6.56 12.10
C LEU A 36 11.63 -7.55 12.57
N LYS A 37 12.89 -7.11 12.66
CA LYS A 37 14.02 -7.92 13.18
C LYS A 37 13.79 -8.36 14.63
N ALA A 38 13.21 -7.49 15.45
CA ALA A 38 12.84 -7.79 16.83
C ALA A 38 11.60 -8.69 16.95
N LYS A 39 11.00 -9.12 15.82
CA LYS A 39 9.74 -9.88 15.77
C LYS A 39 8.59 -9.18 16.48
N LYS A 40 8.55 -7.86 16.46
CA LYS A 40 7.52 -7.02 17.07
C LYS A 40 6.66 -6.27 16.05
N ALA A 41 6.99 -6.35 14.77
CA ALA A 41 6.18 -5.74 13.71
C ALA A 41 4.79 -6.39 13.63
N THR A 42 3.80 -5.55 13.33
CA THR A 42 2.40 -5.90 13.10
C THR A 42 1.90 -5.22 11.82
N TYR A 43 0.66 -5.47 11.42
CA TYR A 43 0.03 -4.76 10.31
C TYR A 43 -0.06 -3.24 10.52
N LYS A 44 -0.13 -2.78 11.77
CA LYS A 44 0.04 -1.35 12.08
C LYS A 44 1.42 -0.83 11.66
N THR A 45 2.49 -1.58 11.95
CA THR A 45 3.85 -1.20 11.52
C THR A 45 3.98 -1.25 10.00
N ALA A 46 3.36 -2.23 9.34
CA ALA A 46 3.33 -2.29 7.87
C ALA A 46 2.57 -1.10 7.25
N ASN A 47 1.47 -0.66 7.87
CA ASN A 47 0.73 0.52 7.42
C ASN A 47 1.52 1.82 7.63
N GLU A 48 2.17 2.00 8.79
CA GLU A 48 3.08 3.13 9.05
C GLU A 48 4.21 3.17 8.01
N PHE A 49 4.84 2.02 7.74
CA PHE A 49 5.84 1.88 6.69
C PHE A 49 5.28 2.24 5.31
N ALA A 50 4.11 1.73 4.94
CA ALA A 50 3.50 2.02 3.65
C ALA A 50 3.13 3.50 3.48
N ILE A 51 2.70 4.18 4.54
CA ILE A 51 2.48 5.63 4.53
C ILE A 51 3.80 6.34 4.20
N GLU A 52 4.87 6.03 4.93
CA GLU A 52 6.19 6.63 4.75
C GLU A 52 6.72 6.46 3.32
N ILE A 53 6.68 5.23 2.78
CA ILE A 53 7.15 5.00 1.39
C ILE A 53 6.27 5.75 0.39
N GLY A 54 4.97 5.86 0.64
CA GLY A 54 4.06 6.64 -0.17
C GLY A 54 4.36 8.14 -0.14
N GLU A 55 4.66 8.68 1.04
CA GLU A 55 4.98 10.10 1.26
C GLU A 55 6.34 10.45 0.63
N ILE A 56 7.36 9.61 0.80
CA ILE A 56 8.67 9.78 0.14
C ILE A 56 8.53 9.78 -1.39
N LEU A 57 7.78 8.83 -1.96
CA LEU A 57 7.58 8.78 -3.41
C LEU A 57 6.78 10.00 -3.90
N SER A 58 5.76 10.39 -3.14
CA SER A 58 4.94 11.54 -3.45
C SER A 58 5.74 12.84 -3.47
N GLU A 59 6.64 13.04 -2.50
CA GLU A 59 7.57 14.18 -2.48
C GLU A 59 8.55 14.13 -3.65
N ALA A 60 9.13 12.95 -3.94
CA ALA A 60 10.04 12.78 -5.07
C ALA A 60 9.36 13.09 -6.41
N LEU A 61 8.10 12.68 -6.58
CA LEU A 61 7.30 12.99 -7.78
C LEU A 61 6.96 14.49 -7.84
N SER A 62 6.31 15.03 -6.82
CA SER A 62 5.84 16.43 -6.81
C SER A 62 6.98 17.45 -7.00
N THR A 63 8.18 17.15 -6.50
CA THR A 63 9.35 18.04 -6.66
C THR A 63 10.11 17.86 -7.98
N SER A 64 9.91 16.75 -8.71
CA SER A 64 10.60 16.50 -9.98
C SER A 64 9.70 16.74 -11.20
N LEU A 65 8.39 16.64 -10.98
CA LEU A 65 7.39 16.64 -12.03
C LEU A 65 6.73 18.02 -12.09
N THR A 66 7.42 18.96 -12.72
CA THR A 66 7.00 20.35 -12.84
C THR A 66 6.58 20.68 -14.28
N VAL A 67 5.82 21.75 -14.46
CA VAL A 67 5.32 22.19 -15.79
C VAL A 67 6.47 22.46 -16.76
N ASP A 68 7.57 23.03 -16.29
CA ASP A 68 8.76 23.34 -17.10
C ASP A 68 9.53 22.09 -17.56
N VAL A 69 9.39 20.96 -16.86
CA VAL A 69 10.01 19.69 -17.24
C VAL A 69 9.16 18.96 -18.30
N LEU A 70 7.84 19.21 -18.31
CA LEU A 70 6.91 18.53 -19.21
C LEU A 70 6.85 19.20 -20.59
N PRO A 71 6.66 18.44 -21.68
CA PRO A 71 6.54 19.03 -23.01
C PRO A 71 5.26 19.86 -23.08
N ASP A 72 5.38 21.12 -23.48
CA ASP A 72 4.30 22.11 -23.48
C ASP A 72 3.56 22.27 -22.14
N GLY A 73 4.19 21.87 -21.02
CA GLY A 73 3.54 21.87 -19.71
C GLY A 73 2.48 20.79 -19.51
N LYS A 74 2.41 19.82 -20.44
CA LYS A 74 1.39 18.78 -20.48
C LYS A 74 1.97 17.41 -20.13
N MET A 75 1.23 16.68 -19.30
CA MET A 75 1.53 15.27 -19.04
C MET A 75 0.94 14.40 -20.14
N TYR A 76 1.79 13.86 -21.01
CA TYR A 76 1.36 12.93 -22.06
C TYR A 76 1.17 11.51 -21.53
N TYR A 77 0.21 10.78 -22.11
CA TYR A 77 -0.13 9.41 -21.70
C TYR A 77 1.07 8.46 -21.66
N ASN A 78 1.94 8.49 -22.69
CA ASN A 78 3.14 7.65 -22.76
C ASN A 78 4.16 7.98 -21.66
N ILE A 79 4.30 9.26 -21.30
CA ILE A 79 5.18 9.72 -20.21
C ILE A 79 4.60 9.26 -18.87
N ALA A 80 3.32 9.56 -18.62
CA ALA A 80 2.60 9.16 -17.40
C ALA A 80 2.66 7.63 -17.20
N LYS A 81 2.38 6.87 -18.26
CA LYS A 81 2.38 5.41 -18.22
C LYS A 81 3.73 4.85 -17.81
N ARG A 82 4.78 5.16 -18.57
CA ARG A 82 6.12 4.62 -18.33
C ARG A 82 6.66 5.06 -16.97
N LEU A 83 6.38 6.31 -16.56
CA LEU A 83 6.78 6.82 -15.26
C LEU A 83 6.10 6.06 -14.12
N LEU A 84 4.76 6.01 -14.13
CA LEU A 84 3.98 5.45 -13.03
C LEU A 84 4.10 3.93 -12.94
N GLU A 85 4.14 3.22 -14.06
CA GLU A 85 4.38 1.76 -14.06
C GLU A 85 5.71 1.41 -13.39
N ASP A 86 6.75 2.23 -13.60
CA ASP A 86 8.06 2.03 -13.00
C ASP A 86 8.04 2.36 -11.50
N VAL A 87 7.68 3.60 -11.13
CA VAL A 87 7.81 4.04 -9.73
C VAL A 87 6.79 3.40 -8.80
N LEU A 88 5.54 3.18 -9.23
CA LEU A 88 4.52 2.50 -8.42
C LEU A 88 4.79 0.98 -8.38
N GLY A 89 5.35 0.41 -9.44
CA GLY A 89 5.82 -0.97 -9.46
C GLY A 89 6.91 -1.19 -8.41
N ARG A 90 7.92 -0.31 -8.37
CA ARG A 90 8.98 -0.37 -7.37
C ARG A 90 8.44 -0.18 -5.94
N ASN A 91 7.53 0.76 -5.74
CA ASN A 91 6.89 0.98 -4.45
C ASN A 91 6.14 -0.26 -3.97
N TYR A 92 5.40 -0.91 -4.89
CA TYR A 92 4.74 -2.18 -4.61
C TYR A 92 5.71 -3.28 -4.19
N GLU A 93 6.86 -3.43 -4.84
CA GLU A 93 7.86 -4.42 -4.46
C GLU A 93 8.38 -4.21 -3.04
N ILE A 94 8.72 -2.96 -2.68
CA ILE A 94 9.26 -2.59 -1.37
C ILE A 94 8.25 -2.93 -0.26
N VAL A 95 7.01 -2.46 -0.40
CA VAL A 95 5.96 -2.65 0.60
C VAL A 95 5.52 -4.12 0.67
N SER A 96 5.43 -4.81 -0.46
CA SER A 96 5.09 -6.23 -0.49
C SER A 96 6.15 -7.10 0.19
N SER A 97 7.43 -6.79 -0.03
CA SER A 97 8.53 -7.49 0.62
C SER A 97 8.47 -7.33 2.15
N TYR A 98 8.33 -6.09 2.62
CA TYR A 98 8.22 -5.80 4.06
C TYR A 98 6.99 -6.49 4.68
N THR A 99 5.82 -6.33 4.05
CA THR A 99 4.55 -6.89 4.55
C THR A 99 4.55 -8.42 4.54
N THR A 100 5.23 -9.05 3.57
CA THR A 100 5.48 -10.50 3.57
C THR A 100 6.26 -10.93 4.81
N GLY A 101 7.30 -10.18 5.19
CA GLY A 101 8.04 -10.42 6.43
C GLY A 101 7.14 -10.33 7.66
N VAL A 102 6.30 -9.30 7.74
CA VAL A 102 5.34 -9.11 8.84
C VAL A 102 4.36 -10.28 8.93
N GLN A 103 3.73 -10.68 7.83
CA GLN A 103 2.76 -11.78 7.82
C GLN A 103 3.40 -13.13 8.18
N LYS A 104 4.65 -13.39 7.74
CA LYS A 104 5.39 -14.59 8.15
C LYS A 104 5.61 -14.65 9.66
N GLU A 105 5.96 -13.53 10.28
CA GLU A 105 6.14 -13.45 11.74
C GLU A 105 4.81 -13.64 12.49
N LEU A 106 3.71 -13.05 11.99
CA LEU A 106 2.38 -13.25 12.55
C LEU A 106 1.92 -14.71 12.46
N ASN A 107 2.12 -15.36 11.31
CA ASN A 107 1.83 -16.79 11.13
C ASN A 107 2.64 -17.64 12.11
N THR A 108 3.94 -17.35 12.22
CA THR A 108 4.84 -18.05 13.15
C THR A 108 4.36 -17.93 14.60
N LYS A 109 4.02 -16.71 15.06
CA LYS A 109 3.49 -16.46 16.42
C LYS A 109 2.17 -17.20 16.67
N ALA A 110 1.31 -17.27 15.65
CA ALA A 110 0.05 -17.98 15.69
C ALA A 110 0.17 -19.51 15.55
N LYS A 111 1.40 -20.02 15.34
CA LYS A 111 1.69 -21.44 15.03
C LYS A 111 0.98 -21.93 13.77
N ILE A 112 0.90 -21.08 12.75
CA ILE A 112 0.31 -21.37 11.45
C ILE A 112 1.45 -21.69 10.46
N GLY A 113 1.47 -22.92 9.96
CA GLY A 113 2.44 -23.38 8.94
C GLY A 113 2.03 -23.10 7.50
N LEU A 114 1.11 -22.15 7.28
CA LEU A 114 0.61 -21.79 5.95
C LEU A 114 1.48 -20.71 5.30
N ALA A 115 1.70 -20.84 3.99
CA ALA A 115 2.43 -19.86 3.20
C ALA A 115 1.67 -18.54 3.10
N VAL A 116 2.40 -17.43 3.17
CA VAL A 116 1.85 -16.08 3.00
C VAL A 116 1.31 -15.91 1.59
N GLN A 117 0.11 -15.37 1.49
CA GLN A 117 -0.47 -14.94 0.22
C GLN A 117 0.04 -13.53 -0.10
N ILE A 118 0.63 -13.39 -1.28
CA ILE A 118 1.13 -12.11 -1.80
C ILE A 118 0.13 -11.65 -2.86
N PRO A 119 -0.66 -10.59 -2.61
CA PRO A 119 -1.59 -10.03 -3.60
C PRO A 119 -0.79 -9.48 -4.78
N SER A 120 -1.35 -9.58 -6.00
CA SER A 120 -0.72 -9.02 -7.20
C SER A 120 -0.85 -7.50 -7.26
N LEU A 121 0.11 -6.83 -7.91
CA LEU A 121 0.04 -5.41 -8.23
C LEU A 121 -1.27 -5.04 -8.94
N ASN A 122 -1.99 -4.05 -8.41
CA ASN A 122 -3.23 -3.55 -8.98
C ASN A 122 -2.95 -2.65 -10.20
N LYS A 123 -2.84 -3.27 -11.39
CA LYS A 123 -2.57 -2.58 -12.65
C LYS A 123 -3.71 -1.64 -13.06
N ASP A 124 -4.96 -2.03 -12.84
CA ASP A 124 -6.13 -1.20 -13.17
C ASP A 124 -6.08 0.15 -12.44
N ARG A 125 -5.58 0.16 -11.19
CA ARG A 125 -5.40 1.39 -10.42
C ARG A 125 -4.28 2.27 -10.99
N ILE A 126 -3.18 1.68 -11.45
CA ILE A 126 -2.10 2.41 -12.14
C ILE A 126 -2.64 3.01 -13.44
N ASP A 127 -3.36 2.22 -14.25
CA ASP A 127 -3.98 2.68 -15.49
C ASP A 127 -4.96 3.84 -15.22
N GLY A 128 -5.72 3.76 -14.12
CA GLY A 128 -6.57 4.86 -13.64
C GLY A 128 -5.80 6.15 -13.38
N PHE A 129 -4.64 6.08 -12.70
CA PHE A 129 -3.77 7.24 -12.50
C PHE A 129 -3.22 7.78 -13.81
N VAL A 130 -2.74 6.91 -14.70
CA VAL A 130 -2.20 7.28 -16.01
C VAL A 130 -3.25 8.04 -16.84
N ASN A 131 -4.47 7.50 -16.91
CA ASN A 131 -5.57 8.12 -17.63
C ASN A 131 -5.92 9.49 -17.05
N ARG A 132 -6.01 9.63 -15.72
CA ARG A 132 -6.35 10.90 -15.11
C ARG A 132 -5.22 11.92 -15.23
N LEU A 133 -3.96 11.51 -15.03
CA LEU A 133 -2.80 12.40 -15.15
C LEU A 133 -2.56 12.89 -16.58
N SER A 134 -3.09 12.21 -17.60
CA SER A 134 -2.94 12.63 -19.00
C SER A 134 -4.18 13.30 -19.59
N SER A 135 -5.18 13.59 -18.75
CA SER A 135 -6.48 14.08 -19.21
C SER A 135 -6.58 15.60 -19.39
N GLU A 136 -5.71 16.37 -18.73
CA GLU A 136 -5.75 17.84 -18.78
C GLU A 136 -4.68 18.41 -19.71
N GLU A 137 -4.92 19.62 -20.23
CA GLU A 137 -3.92 20.34 -21.04
C GLU A 137 -2.75 20.85 -20.20
N LYS A 138 -3.00 21.22 -18.94
CA LYS A 138 -1.99 21.74 -18.01
C LYS A 138 -1.84 20.81 -16.82
N PHE A 139 -0.61 20.37 -16.57
CA PHE A 139 -0.30 19.48 -15.46
C PHE A 139 -0.65 20.07 -14.07
N ASP A 140 -0.51 21.39 -13.86
CA ASP A 140 -0.86 22.01 -12.57
C ASP A 140 -2.29 21.73 -12.10
N THR A 141 -3.22 21.55 -13.03
CA THR A 141 -4.64 21.26 -12.74
C THR A 141 -4.82 19.91 -12.01
N ILE A 142 -3.88 18.99 -12.19
CA ILE A 142 -3.92 17.59 -11.74
C ILE A 142 -2.69 17.19 -10.94
N ALA A 143 -1.80 18.13 -10.61
CA ALA A 143 -0.58 17.86 -9.84
C ALA A 143 -0.87 17.16 -8.51
N TRP A 144 -2.01 17.47 -7.87
CA TRP A 144 -2.47 16.84 -6.64
C TRP A 144 -2.61 15.30 -6.72
N LEU A 145 -2.65 14.71 -7.92
CA LEU A 145 -2.73 13.26 -8.10
C LEU A 145 -1.44 12.53 -7.74
N VAL A 146 -0.29 13.20 -7.79
CA VAL A 146 0.99 12.63 -7.32
C VAL A 146 1.23 12.87 -5.84
N ASP A 147 0.25 13.46 -5.13
CA ASP A 147 0.31 13.70 -3.69
C ASP A 147 -0.27 12.50 -2.90
N GLU A 148 -1.26 12.79 -2.06
CA GLU A 148 -1.98 11.84 -1.21
C GLU A 148 -2.55 10.60 -1.95
N PRO A 149 -2.97 10.65 -3.23
CA PRO A 149 -3.40 9.44 -3.93
C PRO A 149 -2.29 8.38 -4.07
N ILE A 150 -1.02 8.79 -4.16
CA ILE A 150 0.14 7.88 -4.13
C ILE A 150 0.25 7.21 -2.77
N VAL A 151 0.13 7.98 -1.68
CA VAL A 151 0.12 7.44 -0.31
C VAL A 151 -1.01 6.43 -0.11
N ASN A 152 -2.20 6.71 -0.63
CA ASN A 152 -3.34 5.79 -0.57
C ASN A 152 -3.17 4.55 -1.45
N PHE A 153 -2.41 4.63 -2.54
CA PHE A 153 -2.04 3.47 -3.33
C PHE A 153 -1.09 2.58 -2.55
N THR A 154 -0.09 3.17 -1.91
CA THR A 154 0.90 2.42 -1.14
C THR A 154 0.27 1.72 0.07
N GLN A 155 -0.64 2.41 0.79
CA GLN A 155 -1.38 1.81 1.90
C GLN A 155 -2.27 0.64 1.47
N SER A 156 -2.92 0.71 0.30
CA SER A 156 -3.84 -0.37 -0.11
C SER A 156 -3.14 -1.69 -0.35
N ILE A 157 -1.84 -1.69 -0.66
CA ILE A 157 -1.05 -2.91 -0.77
C ILE A 157 -1.14 -3.70 0.55
N VAL A 158 -1.01 -3.00 1.68
CA VAL A 158 -1.10 -3.62 3.01
C VAL A 158 -2.51 -4.17 3.26
N ASP A 159 -3.55 -3.44 2.87
CA ASP A 159 -4.94 -3.91 2.99
C ASP A 159 -5.21 -5.16 2.12
N ASP A 160 -4.68 -5.20 0.90
CA ASP A 160 -4.79 -6.35 -0.01
C ASP A 160 -4.12 -7.59 0.58
N PHE A 161 -3.01 -7.42 1.30
CA PHE A 161 -2.34 -8.48 2.05
C PHE A 161 -3.24 -9.00 3.18
N ILE A 162 -3.84 -8.10 3.96
CA ILE A 162 -4.76 -8.46 5.04
C ILE A 162 -5.93 -9.28 4.49
N GLN A 163 -6.57 -8.78 3.43
CA GLN A 163 -7.73 -9.44 2.84
C GLN A 163 -7.37 -10.82 2.27
N SER A 164 -6.27 -10.91 1.51
CA SER A 164 -5.85 -12.16 0.86
C SER A 164 -5.47 -13.23 1.88
N ASN A 165 -4.74 -12.87 2.94
CA ASN A 165 -4.32 -13.83 3.96
C ASN A 165 -5.48 -14.23 4.88
N ALA A 166 -6.39 -13.29 5.21
CA ALA A 166 -7.58 -13.61 5.98
C ALA A 166 -8.52 -14.58 5.24
N GLU A 167 -8.78 -14.32 3.96
CA GLU A 167 -9.56 -15.22 3.08
C GLU A 167 -8.92 -16.61 3.00
N PHE A 168 -7.61 -16.66 2.80
CA PHE A 168 -6.88 -17.93 2.69
C PHE A 168 -6.89 -18.73 3.99
N HIS A 169 -6.65 -18.07 5.14
CA HIS A 169 -6.70 -18.72 6.43
C HIS A 169 -8.10 -19.22 6.78
N TYR A 170 -9.14 -18.44 6.44
CA TYR A 170 -10.53 -18.89 6.57
C TYR A 170 -10.80 -20.16 5.75
N LYS A 171 -10.40 -20.17 4.46
CA LYS A 171 -10.51 -21.37 3.60
C LYS A 171 -9.74 -22.58 4.15
N ALA A 172 -8.67 -22.36 4.89
CA ALA A 172 -7.89 -23.41 5.56
C ALA A 172 -8.52 -23.91 6.88
N GLY A 173 -9.71 -23.43 7.24
CA GLY A 173 -10.46 -23.81 8.44
C GLY A 173 -10.11 -23.01 9.71
N LEU A 174 -9.38 -21.91 9.57
CA LEU A 174 -9.09 -20.98 10.67
C LEU A 174 -10.22 -19.96 10.82
N LYS A 175 -10.22 -19.23 11.94
CA LYS A 175 -11.21 -18.18 12.24
C LYS A 175 -10.50 -16.84 12.45
N PRO A 176 -9.92 -16.23 11.40
CA PRO A 176 -9.24 -14.95 11.53
C PRO A 176 -10.22 -13.81 11.82
N GLU A 177 -9.71 -12.74 12.41
CA GLU A 177 -10.43 -11.50 12.65
C GLU A 177 -9.75 -10.32 11.98
N ILE A 178 -10.57 -9.41 11.46
CA ILE A 178 -10.14 -8.10 10.95
C ILE A 178 -10.51 -7.07 11.99
N ILE A 179 -9.55 -6.22 12.37
CA ILE A 179 -9.77 -5.17 13.35
C ILE A 179 -9.51 -3.83 12.65
N ARG A 180 -10.54 -3.00 12.52
CA ARG A 180 -10.41 -1.64 11.99
C ARG A 180 -10.33 -0.70 13.18
N HIS A 181 -9.30 0.14 13.22
CA HIS A 181 -9.12 1.17 14.24
C HIS A 181 -9.31 2.54 13.60
N ALA A 182 -10.27 3.31 14.12
CA ALA A 182 -10.48 4.68 13.74
C ALA A 182 -9.58 5.60 14.58
N LEU A 183 -8.94 6.59 13.94
CA LEU A 183 -8.25 7.65 14.68
C LEU A 183 -9.29 8.60 15.30
N SER A 184 -8.93 9.26 16.41
CA SER A 184 -9.85 10.15 17.14
C SER A 184 -10.41 11.28 16.28
N ASP A 185 -9.60 11.78 15.34
CA ASP A 185 -9.87 12.88 14.41
C ASP A 185 -10.28 12.39 13.00
N CYS A 186 -10.61 11.10 12.83
CA CYS A 186 -11.02 10.57 11.54
C CYS A 186 -12.43 11.03 11.13
N CYS A 187 -12.75 10.86 9.84
CA CYS A 187 -14.07 11.17 9.32
C CYS A 187 -15.17 10.24 9.89
N GLU A 188 -16.41 10.71 9.82
CA GLU A 188 -17.58 10.01 10.34
C GLU A 188 -17.77 8.63 9.71
N TRP A 189 -17.46 8.49 8.42
CA TRP A 189 -17.51 7.22 7.71
C TRP A 189 -16.48 6.21 8.26
N CYS A 190 -15.23 6.63 8.51
CA CYS A 190 -14.21 5.76 9.12
C CYS A 190 -14.61 5.33 10.53
N ARG A 191 -15.19 6.23 11.33
CA ARG A 191 -15.72 5.90 12.66
C ARG A 191 -16.88 4.90 12.58
N SER A 192 -17.74 5.00 11.57
CA SER A 192 -18.89 4.11 11.40
C SER A 192 -18.53 2.66 11.05
N ILE A 193 -17.33 2.43 10.49
CA ILE A 193 -16.84 1.10 10.10
C ILE A 193 -15.80 0.54 11.08
N GLU A 194 -15.50 1.27 12.16
CA GLU A 194 -14.62 0.79 13.23
C GLU A 194 -15.19 -0.48 13.87
N GLY A 195 -14.32 -1.42 14.21
CA GLY A 195 -14.72 -2.61 14.95
C GLY A 195 -13.92 -3.86 14.60
N THR A 196 -14.35 -4.97 15.19
CA THR A 196 -13.77 -6.30 14.97
C THR A 196 -14.75 -7.17 14.20
N TYR A 197 -14.27 -7.76 13.10
CA TYR A 197 -15.06 -8.55 12.17
C TYR A 197 -14.48 -9.96 12.06
N SER A 198 -15.28 -10.98 12.40
CA SER A 198 -14.88 -12.39 12.22
C SER A 198 -15.15 -12.85 10.79
N TYR A 199 -14.14 -13.43 10.14
CA TYR A 199 -14.30 -13.98 8.79
C TYR A 199 -15.34 -15.13 8.76
N PRO A 200 -16.19 -15.22 7.72
CA PRO A 200 -16.21 -14.40 6.50
C PRO A 200 -17.14 -13.18 6.58
N ARG A 201 -17.69 -12.86 7.76
CA ARG A 201 -18.63 -11.75 7.96
C ARG A 201 -17.89 -10.42 8.08
N VAL A 202 -17.16 -10.07 7.02
CA VAL A 202 -16.43 -8.80 6.90
C VAL A 202 -17.07 -7.96 5.79
N PRO A 203 -17.62 -6.77 6.10
CA PRO A 203 -18.13 -5.86 5.09
C PRO A 203 -17.03 -5.44 4.11
N LYS A 204 -17.36 -5.35 2.81
CA LYS A 204 -16.38 -5.01 1.76
C LYS A 204 -15.67 -3.67 2.00
N ASN A 205 -16.38 -2.71 2.59
CA ASN A 205 -15.89 -1.37 2.86
C ASN A 205 -14.89 -1.28 4.02
N VAL A 206 -14.64 -2.34 4.78
CA VAL A 206 -13.64 -2.33 5.87
C VAL A 206 -12.22 -2.07 5.36
N TYR A 207 -11.92 -2.51 4.13
CA TYR A 207 -10.63 -2.29 3.47
C TYR A 207 -10.59 -0.99 2.65
N ALA A 208 -11.72 -0.31 2.49
CA ALA A 208 -11.78 0.90 1.68
C ALA A 208 -11.15 2.08 2.42
N ARG A 209 -10.50 2.96 1.65
CA ARG A 209 -9.90 4.20 2.15
C ARG A 209 -10.44 5.39 1.38
N HIS A 210 -10.63 6.50 2.08
CA HIS A 210 -10.86 7.80 1.48
C HIS A 210 -9.54 8.60 1.44
N ASN A 211 -9.55 9.73 0.75
CA ASN A 211 -8.40 10.62 0.67
C ASN A 211 -7.94 11.06 2.08
N ARG A 212 -6.62 11.08 2.34
CA ARG A 212 -6.03 11.42 3.66
C ARG A 212 -6.45 10.50 4.81
N CYS A 213 -6.90 9.27 4.53
CA CYS A 213 -7.21 8.31 5.57
C CYS A 213 -5.91 7.78 6.21
N ARG A 214 -5.77 7.96 7.51
CA ARG A 214 -4.67 7.39 8.33
C ARG A 214 -5.13 6.29 9.30
N CYS A 215 -6.40 5.89 9.22
CA CYS A 215 -6.95 4.79 10.03
C CYS A 215 -6.27 3.45 9.67
N THR A 216 -6.12 2.56 10.66
CA THR A 216 -5.38 1.31 10.48
C THR A 216 -6.32 0.12 10.41
N THR A 217 -5.99 -0.83 9.55
CA THR A 217 -6.60 -2.16 9.52
C THR A 217 -5.58 -3.15 10.03
N GLU A 218 -5.97 -3.95 11.01
CA GLU A 218 -5.17 -5.02 11.56
C GLU A 218 -5.79 -6.39 11.27
N TYR A 219 -4.93 -7.39 11.32
CA TYR A 219 -5.23 -8.78 11.05
C TYR A 219 -4.81 -9.62 12.26
N ASP A 220 -5.78 -10.29 12.89
CA ASP A 220 -5.53 -11.26 13.94
C ASP A 220 -5.77 -12.68 13.39
N PRO A 221 -4.71 -13.47 13.12
CA PRO A 221 -4.85 -14.86 12.69
C PRO A 221 -5.46 -15.79 13.76
N LYS A 222 -5.63 -15.31 15.00
CA LYS A 222 -5.94 -16.10 16.19
C LYS A 222 -4.92 -17.23 16.39
N SER A 223 -5.28 -18.25 17.16
CA SER A 223 -4.50 -19.47 17.25
C SER A 223 -4.69 -20.33 16.00
N GLY A 224 -3.64 -20.99 15.51
CA GLY A 224 -3.73 -22.02 14.48
C GLY A 224 -4.56 -23.27 14.84
N LYS A 225 -5.26 -23.26 15.99
CA LYS A 225 -6.15 -24.34 16.41
C LYS A 225 -7.36 -24.41 15.48
N LYS A 226 -7.60 -25.60 14.94
CA LYS A 226 -8.71 -25.90 14.04
C LYS A 226 -9.80 -26.60 14.82
N GLN A 227 -11.05 -26.24 14.56
CA GLN A 227 -12.19 -26.96 15.12
C GLN A 227 -12.60 -28.08 14.15
N ASP A 228 -12.57 -29.32 14.61
CA ASP A 228 -13.14 -30.45 13.89
C ASP A 228 -14.67 -30.25 13.81
N VAL A 229 -15.22 -30.14 12.59
CA VAL A 229 -16.65 -29.83 12.37
C VAL A 229 -17.56 -30.97 12.86
N TRP A 230 -17.08 -32.21 12.80
CA TRP A 230 -17.84 -33.40 13.17
C TRP A 230 -17.71 -33.70 14.66
N LYS A 231 -16.51 -33.53 15.23
CA LYS A 231 -16.23 -33.82 16.64
C LYS A 231 -16.41 -32.60 17.55
N LYS A 232 -16.57 -31.40 16.98
CA LYS A 232 -16.59 -30.09 17.66
C LYS A 232 -15.41 -29.87 18.62
N THR A 233 -14.32 -30.65 18.46
CA THR A 233 -13.12 -30.58 19.28
C THR A 233 -12.09 -29.66 18.64
N TRP A 234 -11.37 -28.92 19.47
CA TRP A 234 -10.29 -28.03 19.04
C TRP A 234 -8.98 -28.81 19.00
N ARG A 235 -8.28 -28.76 17.87
CA ARG A 235 -6.97 -29.37 17.65
C ARG A 235 -5.93 -28.30 17.34
#